data_AF-H1KXP6-F1
#
_entry.id   AF-H1KXP6-F1
#
_cell.length_a   1.000
_cell.length_b   1.000
_cell.length_c   1.000
_cell.angle_alpha   90.00
_cell.angle_beta   90.00
_cell.angle_gamma   90.00
#
_symmetry.space_group_name_H-M   'P 1'
#
loop_
_entity.id
_entity.type
_entity.pdbx_description
1 polymer ?
#
loop_
_entity_poly.entity_id
_entity_poly.type
_entity_poly.pdbx_seq_one_letter_code
_entity_poly.pdbx_strand_id
1 'polypeptide(L)'
;MACWASLHFPFNRYVFELDKDKDELVIHYYNDPLSYTDCEEYKGKDSGIIRVPLKEFTKEIVKLAEDYLELLKNSEIPEEYDWRDDLQEYINDVKKYYKERYGE
;
A
#
# COMPACT_ATOMS: atom_id res chain seq x y z
N MET A 1 16.06 -24.61 -0.46
CA MET A 1 16.36 -23.18 -0.22
C MET A 1 15.03 -22.47 -0.14
N ALA A 2 14.65 -21.94 1.02
CA ALA A 2 13.34 -21.30 1.21
C ALA A 2 13.52 -19.80 0.97
N CYS A 3 12.85 -19.26 -0.06
CA CYS A 3 12.84 -17.84 -0.33
C CYS A 3 11.77 -17.19 0.55
N TRP A 4 12.21 -16.56 1.63
CA TRP A 4 11.39 -15.64 2.41
C TRP A 4 11.88 -14.22 2.13
N ALA A 5 11.03 -13.41 1.51
CA ALA A 5 11.19 -11.96 1.51
C ALA A 5 9.92 -11.39 2.14
N SER A 6 10.06 -10.64 3.24
CA SER A 6 8.95 -9.87 3.77
C SER A 6 8.61 -8.74 2.81
N LEU A 7 7.32 -8.40 2.70
CA LEU A 7 6.86 -7.22 1.94
C LEU A 7 7.50 -5.93 2.47
N HIS A 8 7.74 -5.88 3.79
CA HIS A 8 8.50 -4.85 4.46
C HIS A 8 9.94 -5.34 4.66
N PHE A 9 10.77 -5.14 3.64
CA PHE A 9 12.21 -5.28 3.74
C PHE A 9 12.82 -3.91 3.44
N PRO A 10 13.88 -3.48 4.16
CA PRO A 10 14.69 -2.37 3.67
C PRO A 10 15.08 -2.67 2.21
N PHE A 11 15.24 -1.63 1.39
CA PHE A 11 15.60 -1.72 -0.04
C PHE A 11 14.47 -2.03 -1.04
N ASN A 12 13.23 -2.24 -0.60
CA ASN A 12 12.07 -2.11 -1.50
C ASN A 12 11.71 -0.63 -1.71
N ARG A 13 11.53 -0.22 -2.96
CA ARG A 13 11.10 1.14 -3.32
C ARG A 13 9.80 1.08 -4.11
N TYR A 14 8.82 1.85 -3.66
CA TYR A 14 7.57 2.09 -4.37
C TYR A 14 7.44 3.58 -4.67
N VAL A 15 7.09 3.94 -5.90
CA VAL A 15 6.73 5.29 -6.30
C VAL A 15 5.30 5.25 -6.82
N PHE A 16 4.45 6.08 -6.24
CA PHE A 16 3.04 6.20 -6.59
C PHE A 16 2.83 7.45 -7.43
N GLU A 17 2.25 7.27 -8.61
CA GLU A 17 1.90 8.34 -9.54
C GLU A 17 0.40 8.26 -9.88
N LEU A 18 -0.26 9.40 -9.97
CA LEU A 18 -1.66 9.49 -10.36
C LEU A 18 -1.80 9.83 -11.85
N ASP A 19 -2.31 8.90 -12.66
CA ASP A 19 -2.74 9.16 -14.03
C ASP A 19 -4.17 9.72 -13.99
N LYS A 20 -4.27 11.06 -14.05
CA LYS A 20 -5.56 11.77 -13.92
C LYS A 20 -6.48 11.55 -15.12
N ASP A 21 -5.92 11.29 -16.30
CA ASP A 21 -6.70 11.17 -17.53
C ASP A 21 -7.42 9.82 -17.59
N LYS A 22 -6.81 8.79 -17.01
CA LYS A 22 -7.38 7.43 -16.95
C LYS A 22 -8.00 7.05 -15.61
N ASP A 23 -7.83 7.90 -14.59
CA ASP A 23 -8.26 7.61 -13.22
C ASP A 23 -7.59 6.34 -12.64
N GLU A 24 -6.28 6.21 -12.87
CA GLU A 24 -5.47 5.07 -12.45
C GLU A 24 -4.36 5.49 -11.47
N LEU A 25 -4.08 4.63 -10.50
CA LEU A 25 -2.86 4.69 -9.70
C LEU A 25 -1.78 3.86 -10.39
N VAL A 26 -0.67 4.51 -10.72
CA VAL A 26 0.53 3.91 -11.29
C VAL A 26 1.52 3.66 -10.16
N ILE A 27 1.89 2.39 -9.96
CA ILE A 27 2.80 1.94 -8.91
C ILE A 27 4.07 1.44 -9.58
N HIS A 28 5.14 2.22 -9.47
CA HIS A 28 6.48 1.78 -9.86
C HIS A 28 7.09 1.07 -8.67
N TYR A 29 7.53 -0.16 -8.86
CA TYR A 29 8.19 -0.92 -7.80
C TYR A 29 9.60 -1.32 -8.21
N TYR A 30 10.48 -1.39 -7.23
CA TYR A 30 11.79 -2.00 -7.30
C TYR A 30 12.04 -2.77 -6.00
N ASN A 31 12.37 -4.05 -6.14
CA ASN A 31 12.60 -5.01 -5.09
C ASN A 31 14.06 -5.46 -5.17
N ASP A 32 14.89 -4.74 -4.44
CA ASP A 32 16.35 -4.96 -4.43
C ASP A 32 16.71 -6.40 -4.05
N PRO A 33 16.12 -7.05 -3.02
CA PRO A 33 16.37 -8.46 -2.76
C PRO A 33 16.11 -9.39 -3.95
N LEU A 34 15.04 -9.16 -4.71
CA LEU A 34 14.75 -9.94 -5.91
C LEU A 34 15.73 -9.65 -7.05
N SER A 35 16.36 -8.47 -7.11
CA SER A 35 17.34 -8.16 -8.15
C SER A 35 18.61 -9.02 -8.07
N TYR A 36 18.93 -9.53 -6.87
CA TYR A 36 20.10 -10.39 -6.62
C TYR A 36 19.75 -11.88 -6.49
N THR A 37 18.50 -12.28 -6.75
CA THR A 37 18.08 -13.67 -6.59
C THR A 37 18.55 -14.55 -7.74
N ASP A 38 19.06 -15.75 -7.42
CA ASP A 38 19.38 -16.80 -8.40
C ASP A 38 18.14 -17.66 -8.75
N CYS A 39 16.97 -17.34 -8.18
CA CYS A 39 15.74 -18.05 -8.47
C CYS A 39 15.21 -17.68 -9.86
N GLU A 40 15.27 -18.62 -10.80
CA GLU A 40 14.84 -18.40 -12.19
C GLU A 40 13.39 -17.92 -12.31
N GLU A 41 12.50 -18.28 -11.37
CA GLU A 41 11.10 -17.84 -11.36
C GLU A 41 10.91 -16.32 -11.11
N TYR A 42 11.91 -15.65 -10.53
CA TYR A 42 11.88 -14.22 -10.19
C TYR A 42 12.80 -13.35 -11.05
N LYS A 43 13.51 -13.96 -12.00
CA LYS A 43 14.46 -13.27 -12.87
C LYS A 43 13.77 -12.19 -13.70
N GLY A 44 14.24 -10.95 -13.55
CA GLY A 44 13.66 -9.77 -14.23
C GLY A 44 12.29 -9.34 -13.69
N LYS A 45 11.86 -9.85 -12.53
CA LYS A 45 10.62 -9.44 -11.84
C LYS A 45 10.89 -8.54 -10.63
N ASP A 46 12.14 -8.14 -10.45
CA ASP A 46 12.61 -7.25 -9.40
C ASP A 46 12.09 -5.83 -9.55
N SER A 47 11.69 -5.42 -10.75
CA SER A 47 11.08 -4.10 -10.97
C SER A 47 9.98 -4.11 -11.99
N GLY A 48 9.13 -3.09 -11.96
CA GLY A 48 8.03 -2.97 -12.89
C GLY A 48 7.08 -1.84 -12.59
N ILE A 49 6.02 -1.79 -13.39
CA ILE A 49 4.94 -0.82 -13.26
C ILE A 49 3.63 -1.59 -13.19
N ILE A 50 2.87 -1.35 -12.13
CA ILE A 50 1.50 -1.85 -11.96
C ILE A 50 0.56 -0.66 -12.12
N ARG A 51 -0.57 -0.87 -12.80
CA ARG A 51 -1.64 0.12 -12.93
C ARG A 51 -2.92 -0.48 -12.36
N VAL A 52 -3.59 0.27 -11.50
CA VAL A 52 -4.86 -0.13 -10.90
C VAL A 52 -5.87 1.01 -10.99
N PRO A 53 -7.18 0.72 -11.14
CA PRO A 53 -8.21 1.75 -11.07
C PRO A 53 -8.15 2.45 -9.71
N LEU A 54 -7.94 3.77 -9.69
CA LEU A 54 -7.78 4.51 -8.45
C LEU A 54 -9.03 4.35 -7.57
N LYS A 55 -10.21 4.47 -8.17
CA LYS A 55 -11.50 4.38 -7.49
C LYS A 55 -11.68 3.09 -6.69
N GLU A 56 -11.41 1.95 -7.29
CA GLU A 56 -11.58 0.64 -6.63
C GLU A 56 -10.45 0.37 -5.66
N PHE A 57 -9.21 0.75 -6.01
CA PHE A 57 -8.06 0.61 -5.12
C PHE A 57 -8.25 1.40 -3.81
N THR A 58 -8.72 2.64 -3.88
CA THR A 58 -8.97 3.46 -2.70
C THR A 58 -10.02 2.84 -1.78
N LYS A 59 -11.11 2.27 -2.32
CA LYS A 59 -12.14 1.57 -1.53
C LYS A 59 -11.56 0.41 -0.74
N GLU A 60 -10.79 -0.45 -1.41
CA GLU A 60 -10.19 -1.63 -0.78
C GLU A 60 -9.14 -1.25 0.27
N ILE A 61 -8.30 -0.26 0.01
CA ILE A 61 -7.28 0.19 0.99
C ILE A 61 -7.93 0.84 2.21
N VAL A 62 -8.95 1.68 2.03
CA VAL A 62 -9.68 2.27 3.16
C VAL A 62 -10.30 1.18 4.02
N LYS A 63 -10.98 0.21 3.40
CA LYS A 63 -11.57 -0.93 4.11
C LYS A 63 -10.52 -1.74 4.88
N LEU A 64 -9.39 -2.05 4.23
CA LEU A 64 -8.30 -2.79 4.87
C LEU A 64 -7.73 -2.04 6.08
N ALA A 65 -7.61 -0.71 5.98
CA ALA A 65 -7.12 0.12 7.08
C ALA A 65 -8.11 0.15 8.25
N GLU A 66 -9.42 0.22 7.99
CA GLU A 66 -10.47 0.12 9.01
C GLU A 66 -10.49 -1.27 9.68
N ASP A 67 -10.42 -2.34 8.90
CA ASP A 67 -10.33 -3.71 9.41
C ASP A 67 -9.09 -3.89 10.29
N TYR A 68 -7.98 -3.25 9.93
CA TYR A 68 -6.74 -3.27 10.72
C TYR A 68 -6.88 -2.51 12.04
N LEU A 69 -7.54 -1.35 12.06
CA LEU A 69 -7.84 -0.63 13.30
C LEU A 69 -8.73 -1.45 14.24
N GLU A 70 -9.77 -2.12 13.71
CA GLU A 70 -10.63 -2.98 14.54
C GLU A 70 -9.88 -4.19 15.09
N LEU A 71 -8.98 -4.79 14.29
CA LEU A 71 -8.10 -5.87 14.76
C LEU A 71 -7.23 -5.43 15.95
N LEU A 72 -6.73 -4.18 15.93
CA LEU A 72 -5.83 -3.64 16.93
C LEU A 72 -6.51 -2.91 18.09
N LYS A 73 -7.84 -2.79 18.09
CA LYS A 73 -8.61 -2.00 19.05
C LYS A 73 -8.34 -2.38 20.51
N ASN A 74 -8.10 -3.65 20.77
CA ASN A 74 -7.79 -4.18 22.11
C ASN A 74 -6.31 -4.48 22.31
N SER A 75 -5.45 -4.14 21.35
CA SER A 75 -4.01 -4.31 21.48
C SER A 75 -3.42 -3.22 22.36
N GLU A 76 -2.53 -3.63 23.27
CA GLU A 76 -1.70 -2.70 24.03
C GLU A 76 -0.57 -2.21 23.13
N ILE A 77 -0.57 -0.90 22.84
CA ILE A 77 0.47 -0.21 22.09
C ILE A 77 0.98 0.90 23.02
N PRO A 78 2.30 1.01 23.28
CA PRO A 78 2.84 2.11 24.05
C PRO A 78 2.44 3.43 23.41
N GLU A 79 2.01 4.42 24.21
CA GLU A 79 1.45 5.69 23.75
C GLU A 79 2.35 6.41 22.73
N GLU A 80 3.68 6.35 22.93
CA GLU A 80 4.68 6.93 22.03
C GLU A 80 4.74 6.30 20.62
N TYR A 81 4.15 5.12 20.44
CA TYR A 81 4.03 4.41 19.17
C TYR A 81 2.57 4.21 18.75
N ASP A 82 1.60 4.82 19.45
CA ASP A 82 0.20 4.68 19.11
C ASP A 82 -0.17 5.63 17.95
N TRP A 83 -0.14 5.08 16.75
CA TRP A 83 -0.46 5.78 15.49
C TRP A 83 -1.92 5.62 15.07
N ARG A 84 -2.77 4.99 15.91
CA ARG A 84 -4.16 4.65 15.51
C ARG A 84 -5.00 5.87 15.21
N ASP A 85 -4.85 6.93 16.01
CA ASP A 85 -5.56 8.19 15.80
C ASP A 85 -5.14 8.84 14.47
N ASP A 86 -3.83 8.89 14.17
CA ASP A 86 -3.32 9.38 12.88
C ASP A 86 -3.89 8.58 11.70
N LEU A 87 -3.90 7.24 11.79
CA LEU A 87 -4.48 6.41 10.73
C LEU A 87 -5.97 6.69 10.55
N GLN A 88 -6.71 6.89 11.66
CA GLN A 88 -8.12 7.21 11.62
C GLN A 88 -8.38 8.57 10.94
N GLU A 89 -7.53 9.57 11.20
CA GLU A 89 -7.56 10.87 10.51
C GLU A 89 -7.29 10.71 9.01
N TYR A 90 -6.25 9.96 8.62
CA TYR A 90 -5.93 9.70 7.21
C TYR A 90 -7.07 8.99 6.47
N ILE A 91 -7.72 8.01 7.11
CA ILE A 91 -8.90 7.34 6.55
C ILE A 91 -10.03 8.35 6.29
N ASN A 92 -10.28 9.26 7.24
CA ASN A 92 -11.33 10.28 7.10
C ASN A 92 -11.04 11.25 5.96
N ASP A 93 -9.79 11.72 5.85
CA ASP A 93 -9.35 12.58 4.76
C ASP A 93 -9.51 11.90 3.39
N VAL A 94 -9.05 10.64 3.27
CA VAL A 94 -9.20 9.87 2.03
C VAL A 94 -10.67 9.71 1.66
N LYS A 95 -11.56 9.38 2.61
CA LYS A 95 -13.01 9.29 2.38
C LYS A 95 -13.60 10.62 1.91
N LYS A 96 -13.19 11.74 2.50
CA LYS A 96 -13.61 13.08 2.09
C LYS A 96 -13.21 13.38 0.65
N TYR A 97 -11.94 13.18 0.30
CA TYR A 97 -11.46 13.41 -1.07
C TYR A 97 -12.09 12.43 -2.08
N TYR A 98 -12.33 11.18 -1.68
CA TYR A 98 -13.03 10.20 -2.50
C TYR A 98 -14.43 10.69 -2.87
N LYS A 99 -15.18 11.20 -1.88
CA LYS A 99 -16.51 11.77 -2.09
C LYS A 99 -16.50 12.99 -2.99
N GLU A 100 -15.56 13.91 -2.77
CA GLU A 100 -15.41 15.11 -3.61
C GLU A 100 -15.08 14.74 -5.07
N ARG A 101 -14.26 13.70 -5.29
CA ARG A 101 -13.83 13.25 -6.62
C ARG A 101 -14.90 12.47 -7.37
N TYR A 102 -15.61 11.56 -6.70
CA TYR A 102 -16.51 10.58 -7.35
C TYR A 102 -18.00 10.80 -7.06
N GLY A 103 -18.35 11.70 -6.13
CA GLY A 103 -19.75 12.00 -5.78
C GLY A 103 -20.45 10.96 -4.90
N GLU A 104 -19.69 10.05 -4.29
CA GLU A 104 -20.17 8.99 -3.38
C GLU A 104 -19.91 9.33 -1.90
#